data_AF-A0A1Y3PP69-F1
#
_entry.id   AF-A0A1Y3PP69-F1
#
_cell.length_a   1.000
_cell.length_b   1.000
_cell.length_c   1.000
_cell.angle_alpha   90.00
_cell.angle_beta   90.00
_cell.angle_gamma   90.00
#
_symmetry.space_group_name_H-M   'P 1'
#
loop_
_entity.id
_entity.type
_entity.pdbx_description
1 polymer ?
#
loop_
_entity_poly.entity_id
_entity_poly.type
_entity_poly.pdbx_seq_one_letter_code
_entity_poly.pdbx_strand_id
1 'polypeptide(L)'
;MLSMGTVIFGIHDAKTAITRQEVNQILCRCEVKDLFELAWEAYSKEWDHGYAWLNLHTGEIEGGHEKEIDQRFAYIILLTISEADFVFNWGHEDELAEYEKEGNGLSLRQWCKIKGIDYRERIKQGVLLDWHGWSQGRVYSNSSLHEALNTWYQSRDSSMAS
;
A
#
# COMPACT_ATOMS: atom_id res chain seq x y z
N MET A 1 4.40 9.42 -8.17
CA MET A 1 3.72 8.81 -7.03
C MET A 1 2.46 8.13 -7.54
N LEU A 2 2.48 6.80 -7.55
CA LEU A 2 1.31 6.01 -7.90
C LEU A 2 0.34 6.03 -6.72
N SER A 3 -0.96 6.04 -7.02
CA SER A 3 -2.01 5.94 -6.00
C SER A 3 -2.56 4.52 -5.97
N MET A 4 -3.17 4.14 -4.85
CA MET A 4 -3.99 2.94 -4.79
C MET A 4 -5.05 2.93 -5.89
N GLY A 5 -5.21 1.80 -6.57
CA GLY A 5 -6.08 1.65 -7.74
C GLY A 5 -5.42 2.03 -9.06
N THR A 6 -4.20 2.57 -9.06
CA THR A 6 -3.44 2.77 -10.29
C THR A 6 -3.09 1.43 -10.93
N VAL A 7 -3.48 1.26 -12.19
CA VAL A 7 -3.07 0.12 -13.02
C VAL A 7 -1.88 0.56 -13.87
N ILE A 8 -0.80 -0.20 -13.77
CA ILE A 8 0.39 -0.01 -14.61
C ILE A 8 0.26 -0.96 -15.79
N PHE A 9 0.29 -0.39 -16.99
CA PHE A 9 0.20 -1.15 -18.23
C PHE A 9 1.58 -1.70 -18.59
N GLY A 10 1.65 -3.03 -18.72
CA GLY A 10 2.83 -3.69 -19.26
C GLY A 10 2.98 -3.45 -20.76
N ILE A 11 4.22 -3.43 -21.24
CA ILE A 11 4.56 -3.29 -22.66
C ILE A 11 4.35 -4.63 -23.40
N HIS A 12 4.35 -5.77 -22.69
CA HIS A 12 4.21 -7.09 -23.28
C HIS A 12 2.82 -7.73 -23.11
N ASP A 13 2.57 -8.64 -24.05
CA ASP A 13 1.31 -9.29 -24.42
C ASP A 13 0.33 -9.50 -23.27
N ALA A 14 -0.79 -8.76 -23.34
CA ALA A 14 -1.88 -8.83 -22.39
C ALA A 14 -2.43 -10.26 -22.25
N LYS A 15 -2.18 -11.19 -23.18
CA LYS A 15 -2.66 -12.58 -23.11
C LYS A 15 -2.20 -13.38 -21.90
N THR A 16 -1.07 -13.02 -21.29
CA THR A 16 -0.46 -13.83 -20.22
C THR A 16 -0.92 -13.48 -18.82
N ALA A 17 -1.79 -12.48 -18.66
CA ALA A 17 -2.26 -12.08 -17.36
C ALA A 17 -3.45 -12.92 -16.87
N ILE A 18 -3.45 -13.20 -15.56
CA ILE A 18 -4.50 -13.95 -14.86
C ILE A 18 -5.89 -13.35 -15.11
N THR A 19 -6.91 -14.19 -14.97
CA THR A 19 -8.30 -13.82 -15.25
C THR A 19 -8.83 -12.84 -14.21
N ARG A 20 -9.87 -12.08 -14.59
CA ARG A 20 -10.56 -11.17 -13.67
C ARG A 20 -11.12 -11.89 -12.46
N GLN A 21 -11.57 -13.14 -12.65
CA GLN A 21 -12.07 -13.97 -11.56
C GLN A 21 -10.96 -14.31 -10.56
N GLU A 22 -9.76 -14.67 -11.03
CA GLU A 22 -8.60 -14.93 -10.16
C GLU A 22 -8.17 -13.68 -9.41
N VAL A 23 -8.10 -12.52 -10.08
CA VAL A 23 -7.82 -11.23 -9.41
C VAL A 23 -8.84 -10.96 -8.31
N ASN A 24 -10.13 -11.12 -8.58
CA ASN A 24 -11.16 -10.92 -7.57
C ASN A 24 -11.01 -11.89 -6.38
N GLN A 25 -10.64 -13.14 -6.63
CA GLN A 25 -10.40 -14.11 -5.56
C GLN A 25 -9.20 -13.75 -4.70
N ILE A 26 -8.12 -13.23 -5.31
CA ILE A 26 -6.95 -12.73 -4.60
C ILE A 26 -7.34 -11.54 -3.73
N LEU A 27 -8.03 -10.54 -4.31
CA LEU A 27 -8.42 -9.33 -3.60
C LEU A 27 -9.41 -9.61 -2.46
N CYS A 28 -10.33 -10.56 -2.62
CA CYS A 28 -11.26 -10.94 -1.55
C CYS A 28 -10.59 -11.61 -0.34
N ARG A 29 -9.38 -12.16 -0.52
CA ARG A 29 -8.60 -12.81 0.55
C ARG A 29 -7.52 -11.89 1.12
N CYS A 30 -7.29 -10.75 0.48
CA CYS A 30 -6.21 -9.87 0.82
C CYS A 30 -6.58 -9.01 2.03
N GLU A 31 -5.82 -9.13 3.12
CA GLU A 31 -5.98 -8.29 4.29
C GLU A 31 -5.15 -7.01 4.14
N VAL A 32 -5.74 -5.87 4.55
CA VAL A 32 -5.04 -4.57 4.52
C VAL A 32 -3.77 -4.60 5.38
N LYS A 33 -3.78 -5.40 6.45
CA LYS A 33 -2.61 -5.64 7.30
C LYS A 33 -1.42 -6.20 6.50
N ASP A 34 -1.65 -7.22 5.69
CA ASP A 34 -0.57 -7.87 4.92
C ASP A 34 -0.01 -6.91 3.87
N LEU A 35 -0.89 -6.15 3.21
CA LEU A 35 -0.48 -5.09 2.27
C LEU A 35 0.31 -3.99 2.93
N PHE A 36 -0.07 -3.60 4.16
CA PHE A 36 0.66 -2.62 4.94
C PHE A 36 2.06 -3.14 5.26
N GLU A 37 2.21 -4.39 5.72
CA GLU A 37 3.52 -4.95 6.03
C GLU A 37 4.43 -4.97 4.79
N LEU A 38 3.93 -5.43 3.63
CA LEU A 38 4.69 -5.42 2.37
C LEU A 38 5.11 -4.00 1.97
N ALA A 39 4.18 -3.06 1.97
CA ALA A 39 4.48 -1.67 1.61
C ALA A 39 5.43 -1.01 2.63
N TRP A 40 5.33 -1.36 3.91
CA TRP A 40 6.14 -0.79 4.99
C TRP A 40 7.57 -1.30 5.02
N GLU A 41 7.77 -2.58 4.75
CA GLU A 41 9.10 -3.15 4.55
C GLU A 41 9.77 -2.51 3.33
N ALA A 42 8.99 -2.31 2.26
CA ALA A 42 9.44 -1.60 1.08
C ALA A 42 9.59 -0.09 1.26
N TYR A 43 9.18 0.53 2.38
CA TYR A 43 9.35 1.98 2.54
C TYR A 43 10.83 2.36 2.63
N SER A 44 11.21 3.38 1.86
CA SER A 44 12.53 4.01 1.89
C SER A 44 12.39 5.52 2.00
N LYS A 45 13.20 6.10 2.88
CA LYS A 45 13.29 7.55 3.06
C LYS A 45 13.73 8.28 1.79
N GLU A 46 14.48 7.62 0.90
CA GLU A 46 14.91 8.21 -0.38
C GLU A 46 13.71 8.46 -1.31
N TRP A 47 12.74 7.56 -1.28
CA TRP A 47 11.59 7.57 -2.18
C TRP A 47 10.32 8.12 -1.54
N ASP A 48 10.34 8.30 -0.22
CA ASP A 48 9.24 8.78 0.64
C ASP A 48 7.92 7.98 0.53
N HIS A 49 7.99 6.82 -0.12
CA HIS A 49 6.86 5.94 -0.36
C HIS A 49 7.29 4.47 -0.34
N GLY A 50 6.37 3.62 0.09
CA GLY A 50 6.40 2.17 -0.10
C GLY A 50 5.10 1.71 -0.77
N TYR A 51 5.20 0.66 -1.59
CA TYR A 51 4.08 0.15 -2.37
C TYR A 51 3.86 -1.33 -2.08
N ALA A 52 2.59 -1.73 -2.09
CA ALA A 52 2.19 -3.11 -2.31
C ALA A 52 1.36 -3.17 -3.60
N TRP A 53 1.72 -4.08 -4.50
CA TRP A 53 1.05 -4.26 -5.78
C TRP A 53 0.74 -5.72 -6.05
N LEU A 54 -0.28 -5.96 -6.86
CA LEU A 54 -0.56 -7.28 -7.43
C LEU A 54 0.01 -7.32 -8.85
N ASN A 55 0.87 -8.30 -9.08
CA ASN A 55 1.37 -8.65 -10.40
C ASN A 55 0.28 -9.41 -11.16
N LEU A 56 -0.27 -8.81 -12.22
CA LEU A 56 -1.37 -9.40 -12.99
C LEU A 56 -0.90 -10.55 -13.89
N HIS A 57 0.41 -10.77 -14.04
CA HIS A 57 0.96 -11.93 -14.75
C HIS A 57 1.05 -13.17 -13.86
N THR A 58 1.56 -13.02 -12.63
CA THR A 58 1.80 -14.14 -11.71
C THR A 58 0.65 -14.37 -10.72
N GLY A 59 -0.14 -13.33 -10.44
CA GLY A 59 -1.12 -13.35 -9.36
C GLY A 59 -0.51 -13.13 -7.97
N GLU A 60 0.77 -12.80 -7.89
CA GLU A 60 1.47 -12.59 -6.63
C GLU A 60 1.36 -11.13 -6.17
N ILE A 61 1.25 -10.94 -4.85
CA ILE A 61 1.28 -9.63 -4.22
C ILE A 61 2.70 -9.40 -3.70
N GLU A 62 3.30 -8.29 -4.10
CA GLU A 62 4.69 -7.95 -3.81
C GLU A 62 4.75 -6.56 -3.17
N GLY A 63 5.76 -6.36 -2.32
CA GLY A 63 6.14 -5.05 -1.81
C GLY A 63 7.36 -4.51 -2.55
N GLY A 64 7.39 -3.21 -2.85
CA GLY A 64 8.56 -2.62 -3.51
C GLY A 64 8.45 -1.12 -3.78
N HIS A 65 9.36 -0.64 -4.64
CA HIS A 65 9.40 0.73 -5.13
C HIS A 65 8.94 0.85 -6.59
N GLU A 66 8.38 2.01 -6.98
CA GLU A 66 7.95 2.30 -8.36
C GLU A 66 9.04 1.99 -9.42
N LYS A 67 10.32 2.13 -9.06
CA LYS A 67 11.47 1.86 -9.94
C LYS A 67 11.79 0.38 -10.14
N GLU A 68 11.31 -0.49 -9.27
CA GLU A 68 11.52 -1.94 -9.34
C GLU A 68 10.45 -2.62 -10.20
N ILE A 69 9.41 -1.88 -10.59
CA ILE A 69 8.32 -2.37 -11.42
C ILE A 69 8.85 -2.68 -12.82
N ASP A 70 8.79 -3.96 -13.17
CA ASP A 70 9.18 -4.42 -14.50
C ASP A 70 8.09 -4.05 -15.51
N GLN A 71 8.36 -3.00 -16.30
CA GLN A 71 7.43 -2.45 -17.29
C GLN A 71 6.97 -3.46 -18.36
N ARG A 72 7.55 -4.67 -18.43
CA ARG A 72 7.02 -5.73 -19.29
C ARG A 72 5.67 -6.27 -18.82
N PHE A 73 5.41 -6.27 -17.51
CA PHE A 73 4.19 -6.84 -16.93
C PHE A 73 3.20 -5.76 -16.50
N ALA A 74 1.95 -6.19 -16.32
CA ALA A 74 0.89 -5.33 -15.81
C ALA A 74 0.73 -5.52 -14.29
N TYR A 75 0.50 -4.42 -13.59
CA TYR A 75 0.37 -4.41 -12.13
C TYR A 75 -0.82 -3.57 -11.70
N ILE A 76 -1.31 -3.83 -10.51
CA ILE A 76 -2.25 -2.94 -9.84
C ILE A 76 -1.72 -2.57 -8.46
N ILE A 77 -1.65 -1.26 -8.19
CA ILE A 77 -1.25 -0.75 -6.89
C ILE A 77 -2.40 -0.97 -5.90
N LEU A 78 -2.15 -1.79 -4.89
CA LEU A 78 -3.13 -2.15 -3.86
C LEU A 78 -3.02 -1.26 -2.64
N LEU A 79 -1.81 -0.84 -2.29
CA LEU A 79 -1.56 0.09 -1.21
C LEU A 79 -0.35 0.96 -1.53
N THR A 80 -0.43 2.21 -1.12
CA THR A 80 0.70 3.14 -1.08
C THR A 80 0.72 3.74 0.30
N ILE A 81 1.91 3.85 0.87
CA ILE A 81 2.11 4.48 2.17
C ILE A 81 3.23 5.50 2.09
N SER A 82 3.08 6.60 2.81
CA SER A 82 4.11 7.59 3.06
C SER A 82 4.26 7.81 4.57
N GLU A 83 5.46 8.16 5.04
CA GLU A 83 5.67 8.59 6.44
C GLU A 83 4.72 9.77 6.81
N ALA A 84 4.34 10.59 5.84
CA ALA A 84 3.42 11.72 6.03
C ALA A 84 1.95 11.33 6.27
N ASP A 85 1.55 10.12 5.89
CA ASP A 85 0.17 9.66 6.06
C ASP A 85 -0.16 9.31 7.52
N PHE A 86 0.87 9.14 8.36
CA PHE A 86 0.73 8.74 9.75
C PHE A 86 0.50 9.93 10.68
N VAL A 87 -0.78 10.29 10.86
CA VAL A 87 -1.27 11.10 11.98
C VAL A 87 -1.64 10.14 13.12
N PHE A 88 -0.84 10.10 14.19
CA PHE A 88 -0.99 9.11 15.25
C PHE A 88 -2.21 9.33 16.15
N ASN A 89 -3.00 8.27 16.34
CA ASN A 89 -3.72 8.03 17.60
C ASN A 89 -2.80 7.21 18.52
N TRP A 90 -2.58 7.70 19.73
CA TRP A 90 -1.69 7.04 20.67
C TRP A 90 -2.46 5.94 21.43
N GLY A 91 -2.03 4.69 21.26
CA GLY A 91 -2.61 3.55 21.98
C GLY A 91 -2.23 3.48 23.47
N HIS A 92 -1.29 4.31 23.92
CA HIS A 92 -0.83 4.37 25.32
C HIS A 92 -0.89 5.81 25.82
N GLU A 93 -1.84 6.08 26.72
CA GLU A 93 -2.08 7.42 27.29
C GLU A 93 -0.85 7.97 28.02
N ASP A 94 -0.05 7.12 28.67
CA ASP A 94 1.17 7.53 29.38
C ASP A 94 2.27 8.02 28.42
N GLU A 95 2.49 7.33 27.30
CA GLU A 95 3.47 7.75 26.29
C GLU A 95 3.01 8.99 25.53
N LEU A 96 1.70 9.11 25.29
CA LEU A 96 1.11 10.34 24.73
C LEU A 96 1.37 11.51 25.68
N ALA A 97 1.06 11.35 26.96
CA ALA A 97 1.27 12.38 27.96
C ALA A 97 2.77 12.76 28.07
N GLU A 98 3.68 11.79 27.95
CA GLU A 98 5.12 12.05 27.90
C GLU A 98 5.52 12.81 26.63
N TYR A 99 5.04 12.42 25.45
CA TYR A 99 5.28 13.15 24.21
C TYR A 99 4.71 14.56 24.23
N GLU A 100 3.48 14.77 24.72
CA GLU A 100 2.85 16.08 24.82
C GLU A 100 3.59 17.00 25.81
N LYS A 101 4.14 16.44 26.89
CA LYS A 101 4.86 17.18 27.92
C LYS A 101 6.31 17.47 27.54
N GLU A 102 7.02 16.49 26.97
CA GLU A 102 8.46 16.55 26.74
C GLU A 102 8.85 16.77 25.27
N GLY A 103 7.98 16.38 24.34
CA GLY A 103 8.14 16.59 22.90
C GLY A 103 7.85 18.00 22.45
N ASN A 104 7.69 18.98 23.35
CA ASN A 104 7.24 20.34 23.05
C ASN A 104 8.07 20.98 21.90
N GLY A 105 7.46 21.06 20.71
CA GLY A 105 8.07 21.58 19.47
C GLY A 105 8.88 20.57 18.64
N LEU A 106 8.98 19.31 19.04
CA LEU A 106 9.62 18.23 18.32
C LEU A 106 8.62 17.44 17.47
N SER A 107 9.07 16.94 16.31
CA SER A 107 8.33 15.90 15.60
C SER A 107 8.45 14.55 16.31
N LEU A 108 7.47 13.66 16.13
CA LEU A 108 7.49 12.30 16.68
C LEU A 108 8.81 11.58 16.36
N ARG A 109 9.32 11.73 15.13
CA ARG A 109 10.61 11.17 14.72
C ARG A 109 11.77 11.69 15.56
N GLN A 110 11.79 12.99 15.87
CA GLN A 110 12.81 13.59 16.72
C GLN A 110 12.69 13.12 18.16
N TRP A 111 11.48 13.01 18.68
CA TRP A 111 11.23 12.49 20.02
C TRP A 111 11.64 11.02 20.16
N CYS A 112 11.24 10.13 19.23
CA CYS A 112 11.66 8.73 19.22
C CYS A 112 13.20 8.60 19.18
N LYS A 113 13.86 9.45 18.38
CA LYS A 113 15.33 9.48 18.31
C LYS A 113 15.97 9.83 19.67
N ILE A 114 15.41 10.79 20.41
CA ILE A 114 15.91 11.17 21.75
C ILE A 114 15.69 10.05 22.76
N LYS A 115 14.54 9.36 22.66
CA LYS A 115 14.15 8.28 23.57
C LYS A 115 14.78 6.93 23.24
N GLY A 116 15.52 6.82 22.13
CA GLY A 116 16.08 5.55 21.66
C GLY A 116 15.00 4.55 21.18
N ILE A 117 13.83 5.05 20.79
CA ILE A 117 12.72 4.26 20.26
C ILE A 117 12.91 4.12 18.75
N ASP A 118 12.73 2.91 18.22
CA ASP A 118 12.65 2.71 16.77
C ASP A 118 11.36 3.34 16.24
N TYR A 119 11.50 4.49 15.58
CA TYR A 119 10.40 5.24 14.99
C TYR A 119 9.61 4.38 14.00
N ARG A 120 10.26 3.51 13.22
CA ARG A 120 9.58 2.72 12.20
C ARG A 120 8.73 1.62 12.82
N GLU A 121 9.28 0.95 13.81
CA GLU A 121 8.56 -0.07 14.56
C GLU A 121 7.38 0.54 15.34
N ARG A 122 7.55 1.76 15.86
CA ARG A 122 6.46 2.49 16.52
C ARG A 122 5.31 2.79 15.58
N ILE A 123 5.62 3.18 14.33
CA ILE A 123 4.58 3.38 13.30
C ILE A 123 3.84 2.08 13.01
N LYS A 124 4.60 1.01 12.76
CA LYS A 124 4.02 -0.32 12.51
C LYS A 124 3.06 -0.71 13.62
N GLN A 125 3.46 -0.58 14.88
CA GLN A 125 2.61 -0.90 16.02
C GLN A 125 1.35 -0.05 16.08
N GLY A 126 1.44 1.27 15.88
CA GLY A 126 0.26 2.15 15.89
C GLY A 126 -0.75 1.79 14.81
N VAL A 127 -0.28 1.53 13.58
CA VAL A 127 -1.13 1.16 12.46
C VAL A 127 -1.74 -0.23 12.66
N LEU A 128 -0.99 -1.19 13.21
CA LEU A 128 -1.52 -2.53 13.49
C LEU A 128 -2.53 -2.55 14.64
N LEU A 129 -2.42 -1.63 15.60
CA LEU A 129 -3.37 -1.50 16.72
C LEU A 129 -4.70 -0.86 16.30
N ASP A 130 -4.67 0.17 15.45
CA ASP A 130 -5.87 0.83 14.90
C ASP A 130 -5.99 0.59 13.39
N TRP A 131 -5.74 -0.66 12.97
CA TRP A 131 -5.76 -0.99 11.56
C TRP A 131 -7.15 -0.77 10.98
N HIS A 132 -8.21 -0.95 11.76
CA HIS A 132 -9.59 -0.69 11.34
C HIS A 132 -9.86 0.80 11.06
N GLY A 133 -9.34 1.72 11.88
CA GLY A 133 -9.42 3.17 11.65
C GLY A 133 -8.61 3.61 10.43
N TRP A 134 -7.44 2.99 10.24
CA TRP A 134 -6.61 3.14 9.05
C TRP A 134 -7.22 2.51 7.79
N SER A 135 -7.93 1.39 7.96
CA SER A 135 -8.50 0.58 6.90
C SER A 135 -9.94 0.95 6.55
N GLN A 136 -10.54 1.99 7.14
CA GLN A 136 -11.89 2.41 6.77
C GLN A 136 -11.89 2.91 5.31
N GLY A 137 -12.01 1.96 4.37
CA GLY A 137 -12.47 2.16 3.00
C GLY A 137 -11.74 1.43 1.85
N ARG A 138 -10.57 0.80 2.01
CA ARG A 138 -9.56 1.10 0.97
C ARG A 138 -9.16 0.09 -0.13
N VAL A 139 -9.25 -1.24 0.00
CA VAL A 139 -8.74 -2.10 -1.09
C VAL A 139 -9.84 -2.68 -1.97
N TYR A 140 -10.64 -3.63 -1.47
CA TYR A 140 -11.74 -4.22 -2.27
C TYR A 140 -12.93 -3.27 -2.43
N SER A 141 -13.30 -2.49 -1.41
CA SER A 141 -14.42 -1.53 -1.50
C SER A 141 -14.11 -0.26 -2.28
N ASN A 142 -12.90 -0.12 -2.83
CA ASN A 142 -12.49 1.06 -3.56
C ASN A 142 -13.03 1.01 -4.98
N SER A 143 -14.04 1.85 -5.24
CA SER A 143 -14.66 1.99 -6.55
C SER A 143 -13.64 2.25 -7.66
N SER A 144 -12.56 2.99 -7.36
CA SER A 144 -11.51 3.31 -8.31
C SER A 144 -10.70 2.08 -8.73
N LEU A 145 -10.43 1.17 -7.78
CA LEU A 145 -9.74 -0.09 -8.05
C LEU A 145 -10.60 -1.00 -8.94
N HIS A 146 -11.88 -1.11 -8.63
CA HIS A 146 -12.83 -1.87 -9.45
C HIS A 146 -13.01 -1.29 -10.85
N GLU A 147 -13.13 0.04 -10.97
CA GLU A 147 -13.28 0.72 -12.25
C GLU A 147 -12.03 0.58 -13.12
N ALA A 148 -10.85 0.69 -12.52
CA ALA A 148 -9.58 0.50 -13.22
C ALA A 148 -9.42 -0.95 -13.73
N LEU A 149 -9.74 -1.95 -12.90
CA LEU A 149 -9.73 -3.36 -13.33
C LEU A 149 -10.74 -3.63 -14.45
N ASN A 150 -11.97 -3.10 -14.33
CA ASN A 150 -12.99 -3.28 -15.36
C ASN A 150 -12.55 -2.70 -16.70
N THR A 151 -12.06 -1.46 -16.70
CA THR A 151 -11.54 -0.79 -17.89
C THR A 151 -10.40 -1.59 -18.52
N TRP A 152 -9.47 -2.08 -17.70
CA TRP A 152 -8.33 -2.86 -18.17
C TRP A 152 -8.74 -4.17 -18.84
N TYR A 153 -9.59 -4.98 -18.20
CA TYR A 153 -10.07 -6.24 -18.78
C TYR A 153 -10.95 -6.04 -20.02
N GLN A 154 -11.84 -5.04 -20.04
CA GLN A 154 -12.66 -4.73 -21.22
C GLN A 154 -11.82 -4.34 -22.44
N SER A 155 -10.73 -3.59 -22.22
CA SER A 155 -9.79 -3.23 -23.29
C SER A 155 -9.11 -4.46 -23.89
N ARG A 156 -8.81 -5.48 -23.07
CA ARG A 156 -8.23 -6.76 -23.51
C ARG A 156 -9.21 -7.58 -24.34
N ASP A 157 -10.44 -7.74 -23.86
CA ASP A 157 -11.47 -8.52 -24.57
C ASP A 157 -11.79 -7.90 -25.94
N SER A 158 -11.80 -6.56 -26.02
CA SER A 158 -12.03 -5.82 -27.27
C SER A 158 -10.86 -5.96 -28.26
N SER A 159 -9.61 -6.01 -27.76
CA SER A 159 -8.41 -6.18 -28.59
C SER A 159 -8.24 -7.59 -29.18
N MET A 160 -8.93 -8.59 -28.62
CA MET A 160 -8.96 -9.96 -29.17
C MET A 160 -10.04 -10.17 -30.23
N ALA A 161 -11.00 -9.25 -30.34
CA ALA A 161 -12.12 -9.31 -31.27
C ALA A 161 -11.85 -8.57 -32.60
N SER A 162 -10.72 -7.85 -32.71
CA SER A 162 -10.26 -7.08 -33.87
C SER A 162 -9.07 -7.75 -34.55
#